data_AF-A0A967SSK6-F1
#
_entry.id   AF-A0A967SSK6-F1
#
_cell.length_a   1.000
_cell.length_b   1.000
_cell.length_c   1.000
_cell.angle_alpha   90.00
_cell.angle_beta   90.00
_cell.angle_gamma   90.00
#
_symmetry.space_group_name_H-M   'P 1'
#
loop_
_entity.id
_entity.type
_entity.pdbx_description
1 polymer ?
#
loop_
_entity_poly.entity_id
_entity_poly.type
_entity_poly.pdbx_seq_one_letter_code
_entity_poly.pdbx_strand_id
1 'polypeptide(L)'
;MAAVGGSVVNGNNSGDLVGLVGYISEFRDFIPQQPQGFVRNLPTLNISYKRWVFEKYGFFDPRYYPQEDLVFNYNITAKQEKILFIPEIRVRHLHRSKFSYYIGHQKNIGKVTAQVLRILPLPGSRIAKNRILSISIGLFLPIVKYIRTVKV
;
A
#
# COMPACT_ATOMS: atom_id res chain seq x y z
N MET A 1 -1.95 17.33 12.07
CA MET A 1 -1.31 16.03 11.80
C MET A 1 -2.16 14.95 12.44
N ALA A 2 -2.69 14.05 11.63
CA ALA A 2 -3.63 13.00 12.02
C ALA A 2 -2.93 11.69 12.42
N ALA A 3 -1.85 11.35 11.73
CA ALA A 3 -1.11 10.12 11.96
C ALA A 3 0.40 10.30 11.73
N VAL A 4 1.17 9.39 12.32
CA VAL A 4 2.62 9.24 12.10
C VAL A 4 2.93 7.76 11.93
N GLY A 5 3.82 7.43 11.01
CA GLY A 5 4.25 6.05 10.79
C GLY A 5 5.61 6.01 10.13
N GLY A 6 6.05 4.83 9.70
CA GLY A 6 7.39 4.66 9.20
C GLY A 6 7.59 3.53 8.20
N SER A 7 8.86 3.17 8.02
CA SER A 7 9.28 2.23 6.99
C SER A 7 9.08 0.77 7.37
N VAL A 8 8.99 -0.07 6.36
CA VAL A 8 8.87 -1.52 6.47
C VAL A 8 10.17 -2.12 5.97
N VAL A 9 10.73 -3.06 6.73
CA VAL A 9 11.95 -3.79 6.39
C VAL A 9 11.59 -5.23 6.10
N ASN A 10 12.22 -5.84 5.09
CA ASN A 10 12.06 -7.27 4.83
C ASN A 10 12.54 -8.08 6.04
N GLY A 11 11.63 -8.86 6.63
CA GLY A 11 11.93 -9.75 7.75
C GLY A 11 12.33 -11.16 7.33
N ASN A 12 12.13 -11.56 6.07
CA ASN A 12 12.40 -12.91 5.59
C ASN A 12 13.91 -13.23 5.61
N ASN A 13 14.24 -14.53 5.67
CA ASN A 13 15.61 -15.01 5.63
C ASN A 13 16.32 -14.63 4.32
N SER A 14 17.63 -14.40 4.40
CA SER A 14 18.48 -14.22 3.22
C SER A 14 18.40 -15.44 2.29
N GLY A 15 17.98 -15.22 1.04
CA GLY A 15 17.75 -16.28 0.05
C GLY A 15 16.28 -16.65 -0.20
N ASP A 16 15.34 -16.16 0.63
CA ASP A 16 13.90 -16.32 0.37
C ASP A 16 13.43 -15.36 -0.73
N LEU A 17 13.54 -15.81 -1.98
CA LEU A 17 13.16 -15.04 -3.16
C LEU A 17 11.66 -14.74 -3.20
N VAL A 18 10.80 -15.65 -2.75
CA VAL A 18 9.34 -15.43 -2.74
C VAL A 18 8.99 -14.36 -1.70
N GLY A 19 9.61 -14.43 -0.52
CA GLY A 19 9.47 -13.41 0.51
C GLY A 19 9.96 -12.04 0.03
N LEU A 20 11.11 -11.99 -0.66
CA LEU A 20 11.64 -10.76 -1.26
C LEU A 20 10.68 -10.16 -2.30
N VAL A 21 10.13 -10.98 -3.19
CA VAL A 21 9.16 -10.53 -4.20
C VAL A 21 7.89 -10.01 -3.53
N GLY A 22 7.40 -10.66 -2.47
CA GLY A 22 6.31 -10.16 -1.63
C GLY A 22 6.60 -8.77 -1.08
N TYR A 23 7.76 -8.61 -0.43
CA TYR A 23 8.20 -7.34 0.15
C TYR A 23 8.24 -6.20 -0.88
N ILE A 24 8.86 -6.43 -2.03
CA ILE A 24 8.94 -5.41 -3.09
C ILE A 24 7.55 -5.10 -3.67
N SER A 25 6.68 -6.11 -3.80
CA SER A 25 5.35 -5.92 -4.38
C SER A 25 4.44 -5.07 -3.50
N GLU A 26 4.52 -5.28 -2.18
CA GLU A 26 3.62 -4.70 -1.18
C GLU A 26 4.19 -3.42 -0.55
N PHE A 27 5.51 -3.35 -0.29
CA PHE A 27 6.11 -2.32 0.56
C PHE A 27 7.19 -1.45 -0.10
N ARG A 28 7.40 -1.53 -1.43
CA ARG A 28 8.37 -0.65 -2.13
C ARG A 28 8.15 0.85 -1.89
N ASP A 29 6.92 1.25 -1.59
CA ASP A 29 6.55 2.65 -1.35
C ASP A 29 6.78 3.08 0.11
N PHE A 30 7.33 2.21 0.97
CA PHE A 30 7.54 2.43 2.40
C PHE A 30 8.91 1.93 2.89
N ILE A 31 9.95 2.12 2.08
CA ILE A 31 11.31 1.63 2.40
C ILE A 31 12.11 2.62 3.27
N PRO A 32 13.11 2.17 4.04
CA PRO A 32 13.92 3.06 4.89
C PRO A 32 14.69 4.16 4.14
N GLN A 33 14.89 4.00 2.84
CA GLN A 33 15.58 4.97 1.99
C GLN A 33 14.68 6.14 1.55
N GLN A 34 13.36 6.05 1.76
CA GLN A 34 12.47 7.16 1.43
C GLN A 34 12.72 8.35 2.37
N PRO A 35 12.65 9.59 1.86
CA PRO A 35 12.79 10.77 2.69
C PRO A 35 11.61 10.90 3.65
N GLN A 36 11.87 11.45 4.84
CA GLN A 36 10.82 11.87 5.76
C GLN A 36 9.89 12.88 5.07
N GLY A 37 8.58 12.76 5.25
CA GLY A 37 7.65 13.70 4.64
C GLY A 37 6.18 13.36 4.83
N PHE A 38 5.32 14.25 4.35
CA PHE A 38 3.88 13.99 4.35
C PHE A 38 3.52 13.08 3.17
N VAL A 39 2.86 11.96 3.49
CA VAL A 39 2.45 10.95 2.51
C VAL A 39 0.93 10.83 2.46
N ARG A 40 0.42 10.21 1.40
CA ARG A 40 -1.03 9.97 1.23
C ARG A 40 -1.52 8.70 1.90
N ASN A 41 -0.62 7.76 2.19
CA ASN A 41 -0.94 6.44 2.69
C ASN A 41 0.24 5.89 3.49
N LEU A 42 -0.03 5.08 4.52
CA LEU A 42 0.92 4.19 5.20
C LEU A 42 0.18 2.91 5.61
N PRO A 43 0.85 1.75 5.60
CA PRO A 43 0.21 0.50 5.97
C PRO A 43 -0.08 0.43 7.47
N THR A 44 -1.19 -0.22 7.85
CA THR A 44 -1.63 -0.36 9.26
C THR A 44 -0.57 -0.95 10.20
N LEU A 45 0.35 -1.76 9.67
CA LEU A 45 1.43 -2.39 10.43
C LEU A 45 2.52 -1.44 10.95
N ASN A 46 2.60 -0.20 10.46
CA ASN A 46 3.57 0.79 10.96
C ASN A 46 3.02 2.23 10.90
N ILE A 47 1.86 2.44 11.53
CA ILE A 47 1.22 3.75 11.65
C ILE A 47 0.50 3.85 12.99
N SER A 48 0.55 5.05 13.58
CA SER A 48 -0.19 5.43 14.77
C SER A 48 -1.06 6.64 14.45
N TYR A 49 -2.32 6.57 14.87
CA TYR A 49 -3.31 7.64 14.65
C TYR A 49 -3.65 8.31 15.96
N LYS A 50 -3.93 9.61 15.91
CA LYS A 50 -4.58 10.28 17.04
C LYS A 50 -6.00 9.75 17.23
N ARG A 51 -6.44 9.60 18.48
CA ARG A 51 -7.78 9.10 18.81
C ARG A 51 -8.91 9.82 18.06
N TRP A 52 -8.85 11.16 17.99
CA TRP A 52 -9.88 11.97 17.32
C TRP A 52 -10.05 11.64 15.83
N VAL A 53 -9.04 11.03 15.20
CA VAL A 53 -9.15 10.59 13.80
C VAL A 53 -10.23 9.51 13.68
N PHE A 54 -10.26 8.54 14.60
CA PHE A 54 -11.30 7.52 14.59
C PHE A 54 -12.67 8.08 14.95
N GLU A 55 -12.72 9.02 15.89
CA GLU A 55 -13.97 9.70 16.27
C GLU A 55 -14.56 10.52 15.12
N LYS A 56 -13.70 11.13 14.28
CA LYS A 56 -14.10 11.98 13.15
C LYS A 56 -14.34 11.22 11.84
N TYR A 57 -13.52 10.23 11.52
CA TYR A 57 -13.53 9.52 10.23
C TYR A 57 -14.09 8.10 10.31
N GLY A 58 -14.45 7.64 11.50
CA GLY A 58 -14.88 6.26 11.74
C GLY A 58 -13.70 5.30 11.87
N PHE A 59 -13.97 4.01 11.68
CA PHE A 59 -12.98 2.94 11.79
C PHE A 59 -12.65 2.36 10.40
N PHE A 60 -11.70 1.42 10.37
CA PHE A 60 -11.40 0.64 9.17
C PHE A 60 -12.62 -0.16 8.71
N ASP A 61 -12.88 -0.15 7.41
CA ASP A 61 -13.98 -0.90 6.82
C ASP A 61 -13.47 -2.27 6.33
N PRO A 62 -13.88 -3.38 6.97
CA PRO A 62 -13.36 -4.72 6.68
C PRO A 62 -13.73 -5.21 5.27
N ARG A 63 -14.71 -4.58 4.61
CA ARG A 63 -15.09 -4.92 3.22
C ARG A 63 -13.96 -4.68 2.24
N TYR A 64 -12.99 -3.83 2.61
CA TYR A 64 -11.85 -3.49 1.77
C TYR A 64 -10.58 -4.20 2.18
N TYR A 65 -10.61 -5.20 3.07
CA TYR A 65 -9.38 -5.94 3.43
C TYR A 65 -8.77 -6.67 2.22
N PRO A 66 -7.45 -6.51 1.91
CA PRO A 66 -6.37 -5.88 2.69
C PRO A 66 -5.94 -4.48 2.18
N GLN A 67 -6.91 -3.61 1.91
CA GLN A 67 -6.77 -2.22 1.43
C GLN A 67 -7.62 -1.27 2.29
N GLU A 68 -8.06 -1.71 3.46
CA GLU A 68 -8.84 -0.92 4.42
C GLU A 68 -8.05 0.30 4.90
N ASP A 69 -6.73 0.16 5.02
CA ASP A 69 -5.80 1.24 5.33
C ASP A 69 -5.75 2.31 4.23
N LEU A 70 -5.68 1.90 2.96
CA LEU A 70 -5.69 2.81 1.81
C LEU A 70 -6.97 3.63 1.76
N VAL A 71 -8.12 2.99 1.98
CA VAL A 71 -9.42 3.68 2.02
C VAL A 71 -9.49 4.64 3.20
N PHE A 72 -9.06 4.21 4.38
CA PHE A 72 -9.08 5.04 5.59
C PHE A 72 -8.15 6.26 5.47
N ASN A 73 -6.91 6.05 5.02
CA ASN A 73 -5.93 7.10 4.78
C ASN A 73 -6.37 8.07 3.67
N TYR A 74 -7.05 7.58 2.64
CA TYR A 74 -7.66 8.45 1.64
C TYR A 74 -8.71 9.38 2.27
N ASN A 75 -9.59 8.88 3.14
CA ASN A 75 -10.63 9.71 3.78
C ASN A 75 -10.02 10.81 4.68
N ILE A 76 -8.92 10.50 5.36
CA ILE A 76 -8.15 11.45 6.17
C ILE A 76 -7.53 12.52 5.26
N THR A 77 -6.73 12.09 4.28
CA THR A 77 -5.92 13.00 3.45
C THR A 77 -6.74 13.80 2.42
N ALA A 78 -7.88 13.27 1.98
CA ALA A 78 -8.85 14.00 1.15
C ALA A 78 -9.48 15.20 1.89
N LYS A 79 -9.44 15.21 3.23
CA LYS A 79 -9.83 16.34 4.07
C LYS A 79 -8.65 17.19 4.53
N GLN A 80 -7.53 17.12 3.80
CA GLN A 80 -6.30 17.89 4.02
C GLN A 80 -5.60 17.60 5.35
N GLU A 81 -6.00 16.55 6.06
CA GLU A 81 -5.26 16.06 7.23
C GLU A 81 -3.96 15.40 6.77
N LYS A 82 -2.93 15.51 7.60
CA LYS A 82 -1.56 15.11 7.25
C LYS A 82 -1.17 13.80 7.94
N ILE A 83 -0.59 12.88 7.17
CA ILE A 83 0.08 11.66 7.64
C ILE A 83 1.58 11.87 7.46
N LEU A 84 2.35 11.81 8.55
CA LEU A 84 3.80 11.97 8.53
C LEU A 84 4.48 10.61 8.45
N PHE A 85 5.34 10.42 7.44
CA PHE A 85 6.23 9.28 7.34
C PHE A 85 7.61 9.64 7.90
N ILE A 86 8.13 8.80 8.81
CA ILE A 86 9.45 8.90 9.42
C ILE A 86 10.19 7.57 9.16
N PRO A 87 11.18 7.54 8.25
CA PRO A 87 11.84 6.29 7.82
C PRO A 87 12.59 5.56 8.95
N GLU A 88 12.97 6.25 10.02
CA GLU A 88 13.63 5.71 11.21
C GLU A 88 12.69 4.85 12.07
N ILE A 89 11.38 5.09 12.02
CA ILE A 89 10.39 4.22 12.66
C ILE A 89 10.28 2.96 11.80
N ARG A 90 10.81 1.83 12.30
CA ARG A 90 10.95 0.60 11.50
C ARG A 90 10.21 -0.57 12.11
N VAL A 91 9.57 -1.34 11.25
CA VAL A 91 9.07 -2.67 11.58
C VAL A 91 9.58 -3.68 10.56
N ARG A 92 9.73 -4.94 10.99
CA ARG A 92 10.08 -6.05 10.10
C ARG A 92 8.80 -6.80 9.73
N HIS A 93 8.58 -7.02 8.43
CA HIS A 93 7.44 -7.79 7.94
C HIS A 93 7.90 -9.13 7.36
N LEU A 94 7.28 -10.22 7.82
CA LEU A 94 7.51 -11.57 7.32
C LEU A 94 6.48 -11.89 6.23
N HIS A 95 6.95 -12.00 4.99
CA HIS A 95 6.14 -12.40 3.86
C HIS A 95 6.04 -13.92 3.74
N ARG A 96 5.06 -14.35 2.95
CA ARG A 96 4.89 -15.76 2.59
C ARG A 96 6.08 -16.22 1.73
N SER A 97 6.73 -17.32 2.13
CA SER A 97 7.85 -17.92 1.39
C SER A 97 7.41 -18.97 0.36
N LYS A 98 6.17 -19.48 0.45
CA LYS A 98 5.63 -20.45 -0.51
C LYS A 98 4.98 -19.74 -1.69
N PHE A 99 5.42 -20.06 -2.90
CA PHE A 99 4.93 -19.41 -4.13
C PHE A 99 3.40 -19.50 -4.31
N SER A 100 2.80 -20.67 -4.02
CA SER A 100 1.34 -20.84 -4.12
C SER A 100 0.56 -19.92 -3.18
N TYR A 101 1.02 -19.76 -1.94
CA TYR A 101 0.42 -18.84 -0.97
C TYR A 101 0.66 -17.38 -1.34
N TYR A 102 1.83 -17.05 -1.87
CA TYR A 102 2.12 -15.73 -2.42
C TYR A 102 1.15 -15.38 -3.56
N ILE A 103 0.99 -16.24 -4.56
CA ILE A 103 0.08 -16.00 -5.69
C ILE A 103 -1.37 -15.87 -5.24
N GLY A 104 -1.83 -16.74 -4.33
CA GLY A 104 -3.18 -16.63 -3.76
C GLY A 104 -3.40 -15.28 -3.08
N HIS A 105 -2.42 -14.80 -2.31
CA HIS A 105 -2.49 -13.51 -1.64
C HIS A 105 -2.49 -12.34 -2.62
N GLN A 106 -1.59 -12.34 -3.62
CA GLN A 106 -1.52 -11.28 -4.63
C GLN A 106 -2.78 -11.20 -5.49
N LYS A 107 -3.41 -12.34 -5.81
CA LYS A 107 -4.73 -12.35 -6.47
C LYS A 107 -5.78 -11.65 -5.62
N ASN A 108 -5.80 -11.89 -4.31
CA ASN A 108 -6.72 -11.22 -3.39
C ASN A 108 -6.45 -9.71 -3.31
N ILE A 109 -5.19 -9.30 -3.11
CA ILE A 109 -4.78 -7.88 -3.13
C ILE A 109 -5.22 -7.22 -4.43
N GLY A 110 -4.96 -7.83 -5.58
CA GLY A 110 -5.32 -7.29 -6.89
C GLY A 110 -6.83 -7.12 -7.06
N LYS A 111 -7.63 -8.12 -6.65
CA LYS A 111 -9.10 -8.06 -6.68
C LYS A 111 -9.63 -6.89 -5.85
N VAL A 112 -9.16 -6.76 -4.61
CA VAL A 112 -9.63 -5.73 -3.67
C VAL A 112 -9.12 -4.34 -4.09
N THR A 113 -7.88 -4.23 -4.56
CA THR A 113 -7.35 -2.99 -5.15
C THR A 113 -8.19 -2.53 -6.33
N ALA A 114 -8.59 -3.44 -7.23
CA ALA A 114 -9.46 -3.10 -8.36
C ALA A 114 -10.84 -2.60 -7.89
N GLN A 115 -11.40 -3.18 -6.83
CA GLN A 115 -12.64 -2.71 -6.22
C GLN A 115 -12.48 -1.28 -5.66
N VAL A 116 -11.42 -1.02 -4.89
CA VAL A 116 -11.13 0.31 -4.33
C VAL A 116 -10.91 1.35 -5.43
N LEU A 117 -10.13 1.03 -6.47
CA LEU A 117 -9.85 1.93 -7.59
C LEU A 117 -11.10 2.29 -8.41
N ARG A 118 -12.16 1.45 -8.38
CA ARG A 118 -13.44 1.78 -9.04
C ARG A 118 -14.27 2.78 -8.26
N ILE A 119 -14.10 2.88 -6.95
CA ILE A 119 -14.90 3.78 -6.10
C ILE A 119 -14.13 5.05 -5.69
N LEU A 120 -12.80 4.98 -5.55
CA LEU A 120 -11.97 6.12 -5.16
C LEU A 120 -11.18 6.69 -6.36
N PRO A 121 -11.00 8.03 -6.44
CA PRO A 121 -10.24 8.70 -7.50
C PRO A 121 -8.72 8.62 -7.26
N LEU A 122 -8.21 7.40 -7.05
CA LEU A 122 -6.78 7.13 -6.82
C LEU A 122 -6.01 6.91 -8.14
N PRO A 123 -4.67 7.02 -8.14
CA PRO A 123 -3.85 6.63 -9.29
C PRO A 123 -4.18 5.21 -9.77
N GLY A 124 -4.51 5.06 -11.06
CA GLY A 124 -4.98 3.79 -11.64
C GLY A 124 -6.50 3.63 -11.70
N SER A 125 -7.28 4.52 -11.08
CA SER A 125 -8.76 4.47 -11.11
C SER A 125 -9.32 4.46 -12.53
N ARG A 126 -8.79 5.28 -13.44
CA ARG A 126 -9.20 5.30 -14.87
C ARG A 126 -8.95 3.95 -15.56
N ILE A 127 -7.86 3.27 -15.23
CA ILE A 127 -7.53 1.94 -15.77
C ILE A 127 -8.55 0.93 -15.23
N ALA A 128 -8.73 0.86 -13.90
CA ALA A 128 -9.62 -0.11 -13.26
C ALA A 128 -11.11 0.03 -13.65
N LYS A 129 -11.55 1.24 -14.04
CA LYS A 129 -12.90 1.54 -14.51
C LYS A 129 -13.13 1.19 -15.99
N ASN A 130 -12.07 1.07 -16.80
CA ASN A 130 -12.17 0.77 -18.22
C ASN A 130 -11.59 -0.62 -18.53
N ARG A 131 -12.46 -1.55 -18.96
CA ARG A 131 -12.09 -2.94 -19.24
C ARG A 131 -11.05 -3.06 -20.36
N ILE A 132 -11.19 -2.30 -21.44
CA ILE A 132 -10.25 -2.31 -22.56
C ILE A 132 -8.89 -1.83 -22.08
N LEU A 133 -8.87 -0.68 -21.38
CA LEU A 133 -7.62 -0.11 -20.86
C LEU A 133 -6.92 -1.05 -19.86
N SER A 134 -7.69 -1.72 -19.00
CA SER A 134 -7.16 -2.72 -18.06
C SER A 134 -6.47 -3.90 -18.77
N ILE A 135 -7.05 -4.39 -19.86
CA ILE A 135 -6.47 -5.50 -20.64
C ILE A 135 -5.22 -5.01 -21.38
N SER A 136 -5.32 -3.87 -22.09
CA SER A 136 -4.22 -3.35 -22.92
C SER A 136 -3.00 -2.90 -22.11
N ILE A 137 -3.19 -2.26 -20.96
CA ILE A 137 -2.09 -1.76 -20.13
C ILE A 137 -1.61 -2.82 -19.13
N GLY A 138 -2.41 -3.86 -18.84
CA GLY A 138 -2.10 -4.87 -17.83
C GLY A 138 -0.71 -5.49 -17.95
N LEU A 139 -0.27 -5.78 -19.18
CA LEU A 139 1.05 -6.34 -19.49
C LEU A 139 2.21 -5.37 -19.19
N PHE A 140 1.96 -4.06 -19.23
CA PHE A 140 2.96 -3.01 -19.02
C PHE A 140 2.94 -2.43 -17.60
N LEU A 141 1.94 -2.75 -16.77
CA LEU A 141 1.83 -2.26 -15.40
C LEU A 141 3.08 -2.55 -14.53
N PRO A 142 3.72 -3.73 -14.61
CA PRO A 142 4.96 -3.99 -13.87
C PRO A 142 6.08 -3.01 -14.24
N ILE A 143 6.22 -2.69 -15.53
CA ILE A 143 7.22 -1.75 -16.03
C ILE A 143 6.94 -0.34 -15.51
N VAL A 144 5.67 0.10 -15.55
CA VAL A 144 5.27 1.41 -15.00
C VAL A 144 5.61 1.52 -13.52
N LYS A 145 5.34 0.46 -12.74
CA LYS A 145 5.67 0.41 -11.31
C LYS A 145 7.18 0.42 -11.07
N TYR A 146 7.94 -0.34 -11.85
CA TYR A 146 9.40 -0.38 -11.77
C TYR A 146 10.01 1.01 -12.03
N ILE A 147 9.62 1.68 -13.12
CA ILE A 147 10.13 3.02 -13.46
C ILE A 147 9.84 4.03 -12.34
N ARG A 148 8.68 3.96 -11.71
CA ARG A 148 8.35 4.84 -10.57
C ARG A 148 9.21 4.55 -9.35
N THR A 149 9.54 3.28 -9.11
CA THR A 149 10.33 2.87 -7.95
C THR A 149 11.78 3.33 -8.07
N VAL A 150 12.35 3.29 -9.28
CA VAL A 150 13.77 3.69 -9.52
C VAL A 150 13.96 5.20 -9.59
N LYS A 151 12.88 5.97 -9.79
CA LYS A 151 12.93 7.44 -9.89
C LYS A 151 12.73 8.18 -8.56
N VAL A 152 12.48 7.45 -7.47
CA VAL A 152 12.42 7.99 -6.09
C VAL A 152 13.77 7.77 -5.43
#